data_AF-A0A2E3ZIJ0-F1
#
_entry.id   AF-A0A2E3ZIJ0-F1
#
_cell.length_a   1.000
_cell.length_b   1.000
_cell.length_c   1.000
_cell.angle_alpha   90.00
_cell.angle_beta   90.00
_cell.angle_gamma   90.00
#
_symmetry.space_group_name_H-M   'P 1'
#
loop_
_entity.id
_entity.type
_entity.pdbx_description
1 polymer ?
#
loop_
_entity_poly.entity_id
_entity_poly.type
_entity_poly.pdbx_seq_one_letter_code
_entity_poly.pdbx_strand_id
1 'polypeptide(L)'
;MVDEADLLAAIQTGRLEELKEIAATHSISRTGSVERLRVRLIEKLVLGEEDLSWDGIQDMTNRLLTDMLKVFGIKSSGSHKDKRQRLWLHVHQDPKTLSIDTLPDMNRDDLHELCARLETPRSGNKTQLIARVGGVLSSQEGAWGRIKRSVKRGAATPAKVPTPRKEIAPVTEPEPPVFETTEEVLEDITLVEVDTIEEFEQDGEYLQEIEENIATEIEVYTKPLNTTIEAGAEIALNDFQSREAEVRSLIRDFLLLSEQTPEDIAAFIEDLKPRGFSVEHSIVRDAVLDLVAEMAERRAAEQEAQSLLPGSWRERQAIRRFEEQRNSLLDVLEETLLSARGDIPAARMEFENHAREGGLDLELPAISGRVHALFDLQISLNEMEMNVDPVAARRDRAIRLLLRRVDEIDATARATLERMEMQIESLERIVETVIRRNDGRFTSLEHSLMIRFLERRGWDANHPEVRPRLIAAAGALAVEMGYISENDMPTLPGQIALDPERVTNVVETLNEVLESFGRKPARTVEELDEIQDDEGADEAEIARRTLDAADAVLDRLQKMTEEGA
;
A
#
# COMPACT_ATOMS: atom_id res chain seq x y z
N MET A 1 29.59 44.78 28.35
CA MET A 1 28.86 43.51 28.19
C MET A 1 28.65 43.38 26.71
N VAL A 2 29.30 42.42 26.06
CA VAL A 2 29.00 42.10 24.66
C VAL A 2 27.55 41.63 24.65
N ASP A 3 26.70 42.25 23.85
CA ASP A 3 25.28 41.89 23.76
C ASP A 3 25.21 40.41 23.32
N GLU A 4 24.39 39.58 23.98
CA GLU A 4 24.28 38.15 23.64
C GLU A 4 23.88 37.97 22.16
N ALA A 5 23.14 38.93 21.61
CA ALA A 5 22.79 39.01 20.20
C ALA A 5 24.01 39.22 19.28
N ASP A 6 24.96 40.07 19.68
CA ASP A 6 26.19 40.32 18.92
C ASP A 6 27.11 39.10 18.96
N LEU A 7 27.19 38.43 20.12
CA LEU A 7 27.95 37.18 20.27
C LEU A 7 27.34 36.07 19.40
N LEU A 8 26.02 35.92 19.40
CA LEU A 8 25.32 34.95 18.56
C LEU A 8 25.58 35.21 17.06
N ALA A 9 25.47 36.46 16.63
CA ALA A 9 25.75 36.85 15.25
C ALA A 9 27.20 36.54 14.84
N ALA A 10 28.17 36.81 15.73
CA ALA A 10 29.57 36.46 15.52
C ALA A 10 29.78 34.95 15.39
N ILE A 11 29.14 34.14 16.22
CA ILE A 11 29.24 32.66 16.14
C ILE A 11 28.59 32.12 14.85
N GLN A 12 27.42 32.64 14.47
CA GLN A 12 26.70 32.19 13.27
C GLN A 12 27.43 32.52 11.96
N THR A 13 28.06 33.69 11.88
CA THR A 13 28.70 34.17 10.65
C THR A 13 30.20 33.91 10.59
N GLY A 14 30.84 33.68 11.74
CA GLY A 14 32.29 33.56 11.89
C GLY A 14 32.93 32.41 11.10
N ARG A 15 34.18 32.62 10.71
CA ARG A 15 35.05 31.62 10.05
C ARG A 15 35.64 30.64 11.07
N LEU A 16 36.20 29.53 10.61
CA LEU A 16 36.72 28.47 11.49
C LEU A 16 37.79 28.99 12.47
N GLU A 17 38.68 29.86 12.00
CA GLU A 17 39.75 30.46 12.81
C GLU A 17 39.17 31.34 13.93
N GLU A 18 38.21 32.21 13.60
CA GLU A 18 37.51 33.08 14.56
C GLU A 18 36.74 32.25 15.60
N LEU A 19 36.04 31.19 15.18
CA LEU A 19 35.34 30.29 16.09
C LEU A 19 36.30 29.54 17.02
N LYS A 20 37.49 29.17 16.54
CA LYS A 20 38.53 28.54 17.37
C LYS A 20 39.13 29.52 18.38
N GLU A 21 39.25 30.80 18.03
CA GLU A 21 39.66 31.86 18.96
C GLU A 21 38.61 32.06 20.06
N ILE A 22 37.32 32.20 19.69
CA ILE A 22 36.22 32.30 20.65
C ILE A 22 36.20 31.06 21.56
N ALA A 23 36.34 29.86 20.99
CA ALA A 23 36.42 28.62 21.78
C ALA A 23 37.62 28.61 22.73
N ALA A 24 38.78 29.12 22.32
CA ALA A 24 39.97 29.20 23.16
C ALA A 24 39.77 30.17 24.33
N THR A 25 39.16 31.33 24.10
CA THR A 25 38.83 32.31 25.14
C THR A 25 37.91 31.74 26.20
N HIS A 26 36.94 30.92 25.79
CA HIS A 26 35.95 30.31 26.68
C HIS A 26 36.30 28.89 27.16
N SER A 27 37.52 28.39 26.89
CA SER A 27 37.98 27.05 27.28
C SER A 27 37.10 25.89 26.74
N ILE A 28 36.53 26.06 25.54
CA ILE A 28 35.69 25.07 24.85
C ILE A 28 36.55 24.25 23.88
N SER A 29 36.25 22.96 23.72
CA SER A 29 36.98 22.08 22.79
C SER A 29 36.92 22.58 21.34
N ARG A 30 38.08 22.62 20.68
CA ARG A 30 38.28 23.07 19.29
C ARG A 30 38.11 21.96 18.23
N THR A 31 37.64 20.78 18.64
CA THR A 31 37.55 19.60 17.77
C THR A 31 36.23 19.56 16.99
N GLY A 32 36.30 19.14 15.72
CA GLY A 32 35.15 18.91 14.85
C GLY A 32 35.08 19.81 13.62
N SER A 33 34.00 19.65 12.85
CA SER A 33 33.66 20.54 11.74
C SER A 33 33.27 21.94 12.22
N VAL A 34 33.25 22.92 11.30
CA VAL A 34 32.83 24.32 11.59
C VAL A 34 31.47 24.34 12.31
N GLU A 35 30.53 23.54 11.82
CA GLU A 35 29.14 23.53 12.30
C GLU A 35 29.05 22.86 13.68
N ARG A 36 29.81 21.78 13.93
CA ARG A 36 29.92 21.18 15.27
C ARG A 36 30.52 22.15 16.29
N LEU A 37 31.49 22.98 15.87
CA LEU A 37 32.07 24.01 16.73
C LEU A 37 31.04 25.12 17.02
N ARG A 38 30.25 25.53 16.03
CA ARG A 38 29.15 26.50 16.22
C ARG A 38 28.08 26.00 17.17
N VAL A 39 27.60 24.77 16.98
CA VAL A 39 26.61 24.14 17.88
C VAL A 39 27.10 24.19 19.32
N ARG A 40 28.35 23.77 19.55
CA ARG A 40 28.96 23.74 20.88
C ARG A 40 29.12 25.13 21.49
N LEU A 41 29.49 26.13 20.69
CA LEU A 41 29.61 27.52 21.13
C LEU A 41 28.23 28.12 21.48
N ILE A 42 27.22 27.90 20.64
CA ILE A 42 25.85 28.37 20.87
C ILE A 42 25.28 27.68 22.12
N GLU A 43 25.45 26.37 22.26
CA GLU A 43 25.01 25.60 23.43
C GLU A 43 25.61 26.16 24.73
N LYS A 44 26.92 26.40 24.78
CA LYS A 44 27.62 26.79 26.02
C LYS A 44 27.59 28.28 26.32
N LEU A 45 27.51 29.15 25.31
CA LEU A 45 27.63 30.60 25.49
C LEU A 45 26.31 31.35 25.31
N VAL A 46 25.32 30.75 24.64
CA VAL A 46 24.04 31.40 24.34
C VAL A 46 22.87 30.68 25.01
N LEU A 47 22.83 29.34 24.96
CA LEU A 47 21.68 28.56 25.43
C LEU A 47 21.75 28.14 26.90
N GLY A 48 22.91 28.28 27.55
CA GLY A 48 23.12 28.30 29.00
C GLY A 48 22.61 27.10 29.81
N GLU A 49 21.28 26.96 29.93
CA GLU A 49 20.56 26.01 30.79
C GLU A 49 19.55 25.13 30.04
N GLU A 50 19.37 25.30 28.72
CA GLU A 50 18.43 24.48 27.96
C GLU A 50 18.93 23.03 27.79
N ASP A 51 18.07 22.06 28.15
CA ASP A 51 18.39 20.63 27.99
C ASP A 51 18.22 20.19 26.54
N LEU A 52 19.34 20.07 25.82
CA LEU A 52 19.40 19.56 24.45
C LEU A 52 19.58 18.03 24.40
N SER A 53 19.38 17.31 25.50
CA SER A 53 19.30 15.86 25.52
C SER A 53 18.11 15.36 24.68
N TRP A 54 18.05 14.05 24.43
CA TRP A 54 16.90 13.49 23.71
C TRP A 54 15.60 13.68 24.49
N ASP A 55 15.61 13.44 25.80
CA ASP A 55 14.44 13.66 26.68
C ASP A 55 14.06 15.15 26.72
N GLY A 56 15.05 16.02 26.86
CA GLY A 56 14.85 17.47 26.85
C GLY A 56 14.19 17.96 25.57
N ILE A 57 14.65 17.49 24.40
CA ILE A 57 14.06 17.83 23.08
C ILE A 57 12.63 17.31 22.93
N GLN A 58 12.31 16.13 23.48
CA GLN A 58 10.94 15.57 23.44
C GLN A 58 9.95 16.44 24.23
N ASP A 59 10.37 16.96 25.38
CA ASP A 59 9.53 17.80 26.25
C ASP A 59 9.37 19.25 25.75
N MET A 60 10.10 19.67 24.70
CA MET A 60 10.01 21.04 24.19
C MET A 60 8.70 21.32 23.47
N THR A 61 8.08 22.45 23.81
CA THR A 61 6.94 22.99 23.06
C THR A 61 7.31 23.37 21.63
N ASN A 62 6.34 23.33 20.71
CA ASN A 62 6.55 23.69 19.30
C ASN A 62 7.11 25.13 19.13
N ARG A 63 6.68 26.07 19.98
CA ARG A 63 7.21 27.43 20.01
C ARG A 63 8.69 27.46 20.42
N LEU A 64 9.05 26.77 21.50
CA LEU A 64 10.43 26.70 21.97
C LEU A 64 11.34 26.09 20.90
N LEU A 65 10.93 24.98 20.27
CA LEU A 65 11.70 24.38 19.17
C LEU A 65 11.91 25.36 18.01
N THR A 66 10.90 26.16 17.67
CA THR A 66 11.00 27.18 16.61
C THR A 66 12.05 28.23 16.97
N ASP A 67 12.09 28.66 18.22
CA ASP A 67 13.04 29.65 18.72
C ASP A 67 14.46 29.06 18.78
N MET A 68 14.62 27.83 19.26
CA MET A 68 15.90 27.11 19.26
C MET A 68 16.48 26.95 17.84
N LEU A 69 15.65 26.54 16.88
CA LEU A 69 16.07 26.40 15.47
C LEU A 69 16.48 27.75 14.86
N LYS A 70 15.86 28.86 15.28
CA LYS A 70 16.27 30.21 14.85
C LYS A 70 17.60 30.64 15.49
N VAL A 71 17.82 30.31 16.76
CA VAL A 71 19.10 30.55 17.46
C VAL A 71 20.24 29.79 16.78
N PHE A 72 20.01 28.55 16.35
CA PHE A 72 21.00 27.82 15.55
C PHE A 72 21.12 28.32 14.09
N GLY A 73 20.24 29.21 13.65
CA GLY A 73 20.27 29.77 12.29
C GLY A 73 19.82 28.79 11.20
N ILE A 74 19.05 27.75 11.55
CA ILE A 74 18.60 26.69 10.64
C ILE A 74 17.10 26.80 10.32
N LYS A 75 16.55 25.84 9.55
CA LYS A 75 15.13 25.87 9.15
C LYS A 75 14.22 25.65 10.36
N SER A 76 13.30 26.59 10.59
CA SER A 76 12.40 26.62 11.76
C SER A 76 10.94 26.29 11.43
N SER A 77 10.61 26.08 10.15
CA SER A 77 9.28 25.65 9.68
C SER A 77 9.17 24.12 9.61
N GLY A 78 7.95 23.59 9.57
CA GLY A 78 7.66 22.15 9.55
C GLY A 78 6.78 21.72 10.72
N SER A 79 6.46 20.42 10.77
CA SER A 79 5.67 19.83 11.85
C SER A 79 6.43 19.85 13.19
N HIS A 80 5.75 19.61 14.31
CA HIS A 80 6.40 19.52 15.63
C HIS A 80 7.47 18.41 15.63
N LYS A 81 7.15 17.27 15.00
CA LYS A 81 8.06 16.13 14.81
C LYS A 81 9.29 16.52 13.97
N ASP A 82 9.09 17.19 12.83
CA ASP A 82 10.20 17.63 11.97
C ASP A 82 11.16 18.55 12.71
N LYS A 83 10.64 19.44 13.55
CA LYS A 83 11.45 20.36 14.34
C LYS A 83 12.29 19.63 15.39
N ARG A 84 11.73 18.61 16.07
CA ARG A 84 12.47 17.77 17.01
C ARG A 84 13.56 16.96 16.32
N GLN A 85 13.23 16.26 15.24
CA GLN A 85 14.18 15.49 14.44
C GLN A 85 15.33 16.38 13.96
N ARG A 86 15.01 17.55 13.39
CA ARG A 86 16.00 18.50 12.87
C ARG A 86 16.90 19.06 13.96
N LEU A 87 16.34 19.44 15.10
CA LEU A 87 17.11 19.95 16.24
C LEU A 87 18.05 18.85 16.76
N TRP A 88 17.53 17.62 16.94
CA TRP A 88 18.33 16.49 17.39
C TRP A 88 19.47 16.16 16.42
N LEU A 89 19.19 16.07 15.12
CA LEU A 89 20.19 15.86 14.07
C LEU A 89 21.26 16.96 14.10
N HIS A 90 20.86 18.22 14.21
CA HIS A 90 21.80 19.33 14.22
C HIS A 90 22.72 19.34 15.44
N VAL A 91 22.19 19.00 16.62
CA VAL A 91 22.95 19.01 17.87
C VAL A 91 23.86 17.78 17.98
N HIS A 92 23.34 16.59 17.65
CA HIS A 92 24.02 15.33 17.98
C HIS A 92 24.81 14.73 16.80
N GLN A 93 24.43 15.01 15.55
CA GLN A 93 25.01 14.39 14.36
C GLN A 93 25.82 15.37 13.51
N ASP A 94 26.71 14.86 12.64
CA ASP A 94 27.43 15.65 11.64
C ASP A 94 26.96 15.23 10.22
N PRO A 95 26.56 16.17 9.36
CA PRO A 95 26.17 15.87 7.98
C PRO A 95 27.25 15.17 7.15
N LYS A 96 28.52 15.26 7.57
CA LYS A 96 29.63 14.56 6.89
C LYS A 96 29.76 13.09 7.28
N THR A 97 29.28 12.71 8.45
CA THR A 97 29.36 11.34 8.96
C THR A 97 28.05 10.58 8.75
N LEU A 98 26.93 11.29 8.83
CA LEU A 98 25.60 10.73 8.65
C LEU A 98 24.97 11.31 7.38
N SER A 99 25.17 10.61 6.26
CA SER A 99 24.53 10.88 4.97
C SER A 99 23.82 9.63 4.45
N ILE A 100 22.94 9.80 3.45
CA ILE A 100 22.20 8.70 2.82
C ILE A 100 23.16 7.61 2.31
N ASP A 101 24.30 8.01 1.75
CA ASP A 101 25.33 7.11 1.20
C ASP A 101 26.04 6.26 2.26
N THR A 102 26.12 6.76 3.50
CA THR A 102 26.81 6.08 4.62
C THR A 102 25.92 5.09 5.37
N LEU A 103 24.59 5.15 5.18
CA LEU A 103 23.64 4.28 5.90
C LEU A 103 23.82 2.78 5.63
N PRO A 104 24.16 2.31 4.41
CA PRO A 104 24.38 0.89 4.13
C PRO A 104 25.54 0.29 4.94
N ASP A 105 26.55 1.09 5.25
CA ASP A 105 27.76 0.66 5.98
C ASP A 105 27.53 0.55 7.50
N MET A 106 26.44 1.11 8.02
CA MET A 106 26.13 1.10 9.46
C MET A 106 25.63 -0.27 9.93
N ASN A 107 25.87 -0.59 11.21
CA ASN A 107 25.36 -1.81 11.80
C ASN A 107 23.85 -1.71 12.05
N ARG A 108 23.19 -2.87 12.16
CA ARG A 108 21.75 -2.94 12.46
C ARG A 108 21.41 -2.21 13.76
N ASP A 109 22.22 -2.38 14.80
CA ASP A 109 21.97 -1.77 16.12
C ASP A 109 22.09 -0.24 16.09
N ASP A 110 23.06 0.30 15.34
CA ASP A 110 23.21 1.75 15.16
C ASP A 110 22.00 2.34 14.40
N LEU A 111 21.48 1.62 13.40
CA LEU A 111 20.26 2.00 12.69
C LEU A 111 19.03 1.93 13.59
N HIS A 112 18.96 0.96 14.51
CA HIS A 112 17.90 0.90 15.54
C HIS A 112 17.94 2.12 16.46
N GLU A 113 19.12 2.51 16.92
CA GLU A 113 19.28 3.71 17.75
C GLU A 113 18.88 4.97 16.96
N LEU A 114 19.27 5.09 15.70
CA LEU A 114 18.84 6.20 14.85
C LEU A 114 17.32 6.25 14.68
N CYS A 115 16.67 5.11 14.39
CA CYS A 115 15.22 5.06 14.32
C CYS A 115 14.56 5.47 15.64
N ALA A 116 15.12 5.04 16.78
CA ALA A 116 14.64 5.41 18.10
C ALA A 116 14.68 6.93 18.33
N ARG A 117 15.79 7.58 17.95
CA ARG A 117 16.00 9.01 18.16
C ARG A 117 15.26 9.88 17.14
N LEU A 118 15.03 9.36 15.93
CA LEU A 118 14.31 10.03 14.85
C LEU A 118 12.79 9.75 14.87
N GLU A 119 12.27 9.11 15.91
CA GLU A 119 10.82 8.84 16.04
C GLU A 119 10.25 8.06 14.84
N THR A 120 11.01 7.09 14.34
CA THR A 120 10.57 6.15 13.29
C THR A 120 10.44 4.73 13.84
N PRO A 121 9.62 3.86 13.21
CA PRO A 121 9.44 2.50 13.69
C PRO A 121 10.75 1.71 13.67
N ARG A 122 11.01 0.97 14.76
CA ARG A 122 12.23 0.16 14.96
C ARG A 122 12.09 -1.28 14.41
N SER A 123 10.90 -1.70 14.01
CA SER A 123 10.67 -3.05 13.48
C SER A 123 11.20 -3.22 12.05
N GLY A 124 11.70 -4.40 11.68
CA GLY A 124 12.07 -4.70 10.28
C GLY A 124 13.49 -5.23 10.05
N ASN A 125 13.81 -5.48 8.78
CA ASN A 125 15.14 -5.87 8.31
C ASN A 125 16.07 -4.64 8.16
N LYS A 126 17.37 -4.87 7.92
CA LYS A 126 18.36 -3.77 7.84
C LYS A 126 18.02 -2.77 6.72
N THR A 127 17.53 -3.25 5.58
CA THR A 127 17.17 -2.42 4.43
C THR A 127 15.97 -1.52 4.72
N GLN A 128 14.96 -2.01 5.43
CA GLN A 128 13.81 -1.21 5.90
C GLN A 128 14.24 -0.12 6.89
N LEU A 129 15.18 -0.41 7.80
CA LEU A 129 15.72 0.60 8.72
C LEU A 129 16.51 1.68 7.96
N ILE A 130 17.35 1.28 6.98
CA ILE A 130 18.07 2.21 6.10
C ILE A 130 17.08 3.10 5.34
N ALA A 131 16.05 2.52 4.71
CA ALA A 131 15.07 3.29 3.93
C ALA A 131 14.35 4.34 4.78
N ARG A 132 13.99 4.01 6.03
CA ARG A 132 13.32 4.96 6.95
C ARG A 132 14.24 6.08 7.41
N VAL A 133 15.46 5.74 7.85
CA VAL A 133 16.44 6.76 8.26
C VAL A 133 16.80 7.63 7.05
N GLY A 134 16.97 7.02 5.88
CA GLY A 134 17.21 7.71 4.60
C GLY A 134 16.08 8.66 4.24
N GLY A 135 14.82 8.24 4.40
CA GLY A 135 13.65 9.10 4.19
C GLY A 135 13.62 10.31 5.12
N VAL A 136 13.95 10.15 6.40
CA VAL A 136 14.08 11.29 7.33
C VAL A 136 15.22 12.21 6.91
N LEU A 137 16.40 11.66 6.56
CA LEU A 137 17.54 12.47 6.12
C LEU A 137 17.24 13.23 4.82
N SER A 138 16.54 12.62 3.87
CA SER A 138 16.09 13.25 2.63
C SER A 138 15.08 14.36 2.89
N SER A 139 14.07 14.13 3.75
CA SER A 139 13.09 15.16 4.12
C SER A 139 13.73 16.37 4.82
N GLN A 140 14.84 16.15 5.52
CA GLN A 140 15.61 17.18 6.22
C GLN A 140 16.81 17.66 5.41
N GLU A 141 16.96 17.27 4.14
CA GLU A 141 18.13 17.61 3.35
C GLU A 141 18.30 19.13 3.25
N GLY A 142 19.49 19.62 3.61
CA GLY A 142 19.80 21.06 3.66
C GLY A 142 19.05 21.85 4.76
N ALA A 143 18.21 21.22 5.57
CA ALA A 143 17.44 21.86 6.63
C ALA A 143 18.16 21.84 8.01
N TRP A 144 19.09 20.91 8.22
CA TRP A 144 19.95 20.81 9.40
C TRP A 144 21.44 20.88 9.01
N GLY A 145 22.30 21.14 9.99
CA GLY A 145 23.76 21.08 9.80
C GLY A 145 24.36 22.22 8.99
N ARG A 146 23.57 23.07 8.32
CA ARG A 146 24.05 24.29 7.64
C ARG A 146 23.21 25.50 8.04
N ILE A 147 23.89 26.59 8.39
CA ILE A 147 23.25 27.87 8.66
C ILE A 147 22.66 28.46 7.37
N LYS A 148 21.46 29.04 7.47
CA LYS A 148 20.76 29.71 6.37
C LYS A 148 21.61 30.82 5.76
N ARG A 149 21.58 30.90 4.42
CA ARG A 149 22.26 31.98 3.66
C ARG A 149 21.79 33.39 4.03
N SER A 150 20.53 33.55 4.49
CA SER A 150 19.99 34.84 4.94
C SER A 150 20.60 35.29 6.27
N VAL A 151 20.77 34.37 7.22
CA VAL A 151 21.45 34.60 8.49
C VAL A 151 22.93 34.94 8.25
N LYS A 152 23.58 34.20 7.35
CA LYS A 152 24.97 34.48 6.95
C LYS A 152 25.19 35.85 6.28
N ARG A 153 24.15 36.39 5.62
CA ARG A 153 24.17 37.71 4.94
C ARG A 153 23.71 38.86 5.83
N GLY A 154 23.40 38.62 7.11
CA GLY A 154 22.95 39.65 8.04
C GLY A 154 21.55 40.21 7.77
N ALA A 155 20.75 39.54 6.92
CA ALA A 155 19.42 39.99 6.52
C ALA A 155 18.29 39.46 7.43
N ALA A 156 18.61 38.61 8.40
CA ALA A 156 17.64 38.03 9.33
C ALA A 156 17.57 38.85 10.63
N THR A 157 16.35 39.13 11.11
CA THR A 157 16.12 39.72 12.44
C THR A 157 16.81 38.85 13.51
N PRO A 158 17.58 39.42 14.45
CA PRO A 158 18.27 38.63 15.47
C PRO A 158 17.26 37.79 16.25
N ALA A 159 17.54 36.50 16.39
CA ALA A 159 16.68 35.60 17.16
C ALA A 159 16.61 36.10 18.61
N LYS A 160 15.41 36.23 19.18
CA LYS A 160 15.26 36.46 20.63
C LYS A 160 15.77 35.21 21.35
N VAL A 161 16.79 35.39 22.18
CA VAL A 161 17.30 34.34 23.07
C VAL A 161 16.16 33.93 24.03
N PRO A 162 15.87 32.63 24.20
CA PRO A 162 14.87 32.16 25.15
C PRO A 162 15.29 32.57 26.58
N THR A 163 14.39 33.22 27.32
CA THR A 163 14.61 33.47 28.76
C THR A 163 14.49 32.17 29.55
N PRO A 164 15.45 31.85 30.45
CA PRO A 164 15.46 30.58 31.18
C PRO A 164 14.24 30.43 32.11
N ARG A 165 13.79 29.17 32.22
CA ARG A 165 12.63 28.72 33.00
C ARG A 165 12.86 28.96 34.50
N LYS A 166 12.12 29.90 35.11
CA LYS A 166 11.98 29.92 36.57
C LYS A 166 11.25 28.64 37.00
N GLU A 167 11.85 27.91 37.95
CA GLU A 167 11.25 26.76 38.62
C GLU A 167 9.84 27.11 39.13
N ILE A 168 8.86 26.33 38.69
CA ILE A 168 7.48 26.41 39.18
C ILE A 168 7.38 25.44 40.36
N ALA A 169 7.15 25.98 41.56
CA ALA A 169 6.83 25.23 42.77
C ALA A 169 5.50 24.45 42.62
N PRO A 170 5.28 23.37 43.38
CA PRO A 170 4.31 22.35 43.02
C PRO A 170 2.85 22.76 43.28
N VAL A 171 2.02 22.41 42.29
CA VAL A 171 0.59 22.04 42.26
C VAL A 171 -0.30 22.46 43.44
N THR A 172 -1.31 23.27 43.11
CA THR A 172 -2.64 23.25 43.75
C THR A 172 -3.70 23.37 42.67
N GLU A 173 -4.56 22.35 42.53
CA GLU A 173 -5.88 22.45 41.89
C GLU A 173 -6.84 23.30 42.76
N PRO A 174 -8.05 23.73 42.32
CA PRO A 174 -8.70 23.69 40.98
C PRO A 174 -9.38 25.04 40.57
N GLU A 175 -9.86 25.15 39.32
CA GLU A 175 -11.24 25.57 38.92
C GLU A 175 -11.33 25.95 37.41
N PRO A 176 -12.38 25.54 36.66
CA PRO A 176 -12.69 26.03 35.30
C PRO A 176 -13.63 27.27 35.40
N PRO A 177 -14.12 27.93 34.33
CA PRO A 177 -13.92 27.84 32.87
C PRO A 177 -13.39 29.21 32.31
N VAL A 178 -13.32 29.50 31.00
CA VAL A 178 -14.38 30.12 30.17
C VAL A 178 -13.87 30.16 28.72
N PHE A 179 -14.72 29.74 27.78
CA PHE A 179 -14.58 29.97 26.34
C PHE A 179 -14.87 31.45 26.02
N GLU A 180 -13.95 32.13 25.35
CA GLU A 180 -14.25 33.36 24.61
C GLU A 180 -13.96 33.13 23.12
N THR A 181 -15.04 33.12 22.35
CA THR A 181 -15.09 33.30 20.90
C THR A 181 -14.70 34.73 20.55
N THR A 182 -13.74 34.90 19.65
CA THR A 182 -13.59 36.13 18.88
C THR A 182 -13.47 35.80 17.40
N GLU A 183 -14.51 36.19 16.68
CA GLU A 183 -14.63 36.27 15.22
C GLU A 183 -13.73 37.36 14.63
N GLU A 184 -13.37 37.12 13.37
CA GLU A 184 -13.02 38.03 12.27
C GLU A 184 -11.80 38.96 12.42
N VAL A 185 -10.88 38.90 11.45
CA VAL A 185 -10.71 39.90 10.37
C VAL A 185 -9.61 39.38 9.44
N LEU A 186 -9.93 39.12 8.17
CA LEU A 186 -8.95 39.00 7.09
C LEU A 186 -9.21 40.17 6.13
N GLU A 187 -8.40 41.21 6.30
CA GLU A 187 -8.28 42.34 5.37
C GLU A 187 -7.56 41.91 4.08
N ASP A 188 -8.06 42.47 2.98
CA ASP A 188 -7.51 42.43 1.63
C ASP A 188 -5.99 42.67 1.58
N ILE A 189 -5.28 41.84 0.82
CA ILE A 189 -3.94 42.16 0.33
C ILE A 189 -4.02 42.41 -1.18
N THR A 190 -3.78 43.68 -1.50
CA THR A 190 -3.62 44.29 -2.81
C THR A 190 -2.49 43.67 -3.64
N LEU A 191 -2.78 43.49 -4.93
CA LEU A 191 -1.83 43.23 -6.00
C LEU A 191 -0.74 44.32 -6.07
N VAL A 192 0.53 43.90 -6.09
CA VAL A 192 1.66 44.72 -6.50
C VAL A 192 2.33 44.03 -7.70
N GLU A 193 2.11 44.60 -8.88
CA GLU A 193 2.99 44.47 -10.03
C GLU A 193 4.28 45.25 -9.75
N VAL A 194 5.45 44.75 -10.15
CA VAL A 194 6.47 45.46 -10.96
C VAL A 194 7.54 44.45 -11.43
N ASP A 195 7.53 44.22 -12.74
CA ASP A 195 8.60 44.20 -13.74
C ASP A 195 10.00 43.61 -13.48
N THR A 196 10.30 42.67 -14.39
CA THR A 196 11.52 42.47 -15.21
C THR A 196 12.88 42.30 -14.54
N ILE A 197 13.59 41.25 -14.98
CA ILE A 197 14.98 41.30 -15.47
C ILE A 197 15.31 39.99 -16.22
N GLU A 198 15.64 40.20 -17.48
CA GLU A 198 16.69 39.63 -18.33
C GLU A 198 16.67 38.16 -18.77
N GLU A 199 16.48 38.05 -20.09
CA GLU A 199 16.91 37.03 -21.03
C GLU A 199 18.23 36.34 -20.65
N PHE A 200 18.19 35.00 -20.61
CA PHE A 200 19.30 34.15 -20.99
C PHE A 200 18.81 33.23 -22.11
N GLU A 201 19.23 33.54 -23.33
CA GLU A 201 19.20 32.62 -24.46
C GLU A 201 20.33 31.58 -24.33
N GLN A 202 20.03 30.37 -24.83
CA GLN A 202 20.93 29.23 -25.10
C GLN A 202 21.44 28.48 -23.86
N ASP A 203 21.25 27.17 -23.69
CA ASP A 203 21.31 26.08 -24.67
C ASP A 203 20.18 25.06 -24.49
N GLY A 204 19.57 24.67 -25.60
CA GLY A 204 18.69 23.50 -25.68
C GLY A 204 19.54 22.25 -25.85
N GLU A 205 19.54 21.41 -24.83
CA GLU A 205 19.87 19.99 -24.82
C GLU A 205 19.57 19.51 -23.38
N TYR A 206 19.32 18.21 -23.17
CA TYR A 206 18.82 17.60 -21.92
C TYR A 206 17.29 17.54 -21.75
N LEU A 207 16.57 17.13 -22.79
CA LEU A 207 15.29 16.40 -22.65
C LEU A 207 15.14 15.32 -23.74
N GLN A 208 16.25 14.72 -24.18
CA GLN A 208 16.27 13.77 -25.30
C GLN A 208 16.67 12.33 -24.90
N GLU A 209 16.84 12.03 -23.61
CA GLU A 209 17.26 10.69 -23.14
C GLU A 209 16.14 9.82 -22.55
N ILE A 210 14.86 10.21 -22.67
CA ILE A 210 13.73 9.34 -22.28
C ILE A 210 12.91 8.84 -23.48
N GLU A 211 13.08 9.42 -24.68
CA GLU A 211 12.37 8.99 -25.89
C GLU A 211 13.11 7.95 -26.74
N GLU A 212 14.40 7.68 -26.50
CA GLU A 212 15.16 6.73 -27.34
C GLU A 212 15.19 5.27 -26.83
N ASN A 213 14.70 4.98 -25.62
CA ASN A 213 14.68 3.60 -25.10
C ASN A 213 13.36 2.83 -25.34
N ILE A 214 12.40 3.42 -26.06
CA ILE A 214 11.17 2.72 -26.48
C ILE A 214 11.17 2.42 -28.00
N ALA A 215 12.19 2.87 -28.73
CA ALA A 215 12.25 2.77 -30.19
C ALA A 215 13.43 1.93 -30.69
N THR A 216 13.61 0.70 -30.19
CA THR A 216 14.26 -0.37 -30.97
C THR A 216 13.89 -1.75 -30.42
N GLU A 217 13.55 -2.65 -31.36
CA GLU A 217 13.05 -4.02 -31.17
C GLU A 217 11.61 -4.17 -30.65
N ILE A 218 10.66 -3.54 -31.36
CA ILE A 218 9.41 -4.24 -31.67
C ILE A 218 9.76 -5.22 -32.80
N GLU A 219 10.02 -6.48 -32.46
CA GLU A 219 9.92 -7.55 -33.45
C GLU A 219 8.48 -7.53 -33.99
N VAL A 220 8.33 -7.07 -35.23
CA VAL A 220 7.10 -7.20 -35.99
C VAL A 220 6.86 -8.70 -36.20
N TYR A 221 6.14 -9.30 -35.26
CA TYR A 221 5.61 -10.66 -35.39
C TYR A 221 4.42 -10.62 -36.36
N THR A 222 4.71 -10.44 -37.66
CA THR A 222 3.73 -10.83 -38.68
C THR A 222 3.74 -12.36 -38.73
N LYS A 223 2.83 -12.99 -37.98
CA LYS A 223 2.49 -14.41 -38.15
C LYS A 223 0.98 -14.61 -38.23
N PRO A 224 0.57 -15.65 -38.95
CA PRO A 224 -0.59 -15.62 -39.82
C PRO A 224 -1.88 -15.77 -39.02
N LEU A 225 -2.97 -15.28 -39.60
CA LEU A 225 -4.34 -15.70 -39.26
C LEU A 225 -4.46 -17.22 -39.44
N ASN A 226 -4.07 -17.98 -38.42
CA ASN A 226 -4.57 -19.32 -38.20
C ASN A 226 -5.53 -19.22 -37.03
N THR A 227 -6.78 -18.91 -37.35
CA THR A 227 -7.93 -19.14 -36.48
C THR A 227 -8.12 -20.64 -36.33
N THR A 228 -7.29 -21.28 -35.51
CA THR A 228 -7.72 -22.48 -34.80
C THR A 228 -8.62 -21.94 -33.71
N ILE A 229 -9.95 -22.05 -33.91
CA ILE A 229 -10.92 -21.72 -32.89
C ILE A 229 -10.70 -22.76 -31.78
N GLU A 230 -9.91 -22.41 -30.77
CA GLU A 230 -9.89 -23.13 -29.50
C GLU A 230 -11.34 -23.23 -29.03
N ALA A 231 -11.84 -24.46 -28.85
CA ALA A 231 -13.21 -24.64 -28.45
C ALA A 231 -13.41 -24.02 -27.05
N GLY A 232 -14.42 -23.16 -26.93
CA GLY A 232 -14.63 -22.38 -25.72
C GLY A 232 -13.88 -21.04 -25.66
N ALA A 233 -12.92 -20.72 -26.53
CA ALA A 233 -12.23 -19.43 -26.51
C ALA A 233 -13.16 -18.24 -26.80
N GLU A 234 -14.16 -18.40 -27.68
CA GLU A 234 -15.20 -17.38 -27.89
C GLU A 234 -16.11 -17.20 -26.67
N ILE A 235 -16.37 -18.29 -25.92
CA ILE A 235 -17.17 -18.25 -24.69
C ILE A 235 -16.37 -17.54 -23.59
N ALA A 236 -15.09 -17.87 -23.45
CA ALA A 236 -14.17 -17.23 -22.52
C ALA A 236 -13.97 -15.75 -22.83
N LEU A 237 -13.86 -15.38 -24.12
CA LEU A 237 -13.79 -13.98 -24.54
C LEU A 237 -15.09 -13.24 -24.22
N ASN A 238 -16.26 -13.86 -24.42
CA ASN A 238 -17.54 -13.26 -24.09
C ASN A 238 -17.71 -13.09 -22.56
N ASP A 239 -17.30 -14.09 -21.76
CA ASP A 239 -17.28 -13.98 -20.30
C ASP A 239 -16.34 -12.85 -19.84
N PHE A 240 -15.14 -12.77 -20.41
CA PHE A 240 -14.20 -11.67 -20.20
C PHE A 240 -14.84 -10.31 -20.55
N GLN A 241 -15.47 -10.18 -21.72
CA GLN A 241 -16.15 -8.95 -22.15
C GLN A 241 -17.33 -8.58 -21.24
N SER A 242 -18.06 -9.58 -20.74
CA SER A 242 -19.17 -9.35 -19.80
C SER A 242 -18.70 -8.80 -18.44
N ARG A 243 -17.45 -9.10 -18.07
CA ARG A 243 -16.79 -8.69 -16.82
C ARG A 243 -15.66 -7.68 -17.06
N GLU A 244 -15.65 -7.02 -18.22
CA GLU A 244 -14.56 -6.12 -18.62
C GLU A 244 -14.37 -4.98 -17.62
N ALA A 245 -15.45 -4.48 -17.02
CA ALA A 245 -15.39 -3.42 -16.01
C ALA A 245 -14.62 -3.84 -14.74
N GLU A 246 -14.72 -5.11 -14.34
CA GLU A 246 -13.93 -5.67 -13.22
C GLU A 246 -12.44 -5.62 -13.57
N VAL A 247 -12.09 -6.06 -14.78
CA VAL A 247 -10.71 -6.11 -15.27
C VAL A 247 -10.14 -4.70 -15.45
N ARG A 248 -10.91 -3.73 -15.98
CA ARG A 248 -10.50 -2.32 -16.07
C ARG A 248 -10.15 -1.73 -14.71
N SER A 249 -10.91 -2.06 -13.67
CA SER A 249 -10.59 -1.63 -12.30
C SER A 249 -9.30 -2.25 -11.79
N LEU A 250 -9.10 -3.56 -12.01
CA LEU A 250 -7.87 -4.27 -11.61
C LEU A 250 -6.64 -3.75 -12.36
N ILE A 251 -6.77 -3.47 -13.67
CA ILE A 251 -5.71 -2.88 -14.49
C ILE A 251 -5.34 -1.50 -13.95
N ARG A 252 -6.33 -0.67 -13.59
CA ARG A 252 -6.04 0.67 -13.04
C ARG A 252 -5.24 0.57 -11.74
N ASP A 253 -5.57 -0.39 -10.87
CA ASP A 253 -4.85 -0.66 -9.63
C ASP A 253 -3.42 -1.16 -9.91
N PHE A 254 -3.27 -2.12 -10.82
CA PHE A 254 -1.97 -2.60 -11.30
C PHE A 254 -1.09 -1.46 -11.84
N LEU A 255 -1.65 -0.56 -12.65
CA LEU A 255 -0.95 0.60 -13.21
C LEU A 255 -0.59 1.67 -12.16
N LEU A 256 -1.11 1.61 -10.92
CA LEU A 256 -0.67 2.52 -9.84
C LEU A 256 0.76 2.22 -9.40
N LEU A 257 1.24 1.00 -9.63
CA LEU A 257 2.60 0.58 -9.33
C LEU A 257 3.56 1.18 -10.37
N SER A 258 4.70 1.71 -9.91
CA SER A 258 5.56 2.60 -10.70
C SER A 258 6.50 1.90 -11.68
N GLU A 259 6.71 0.59 -11.55
CA GLU A 259 7.53 -0.21 -12.47
C GLU A 259 6.64 -1.25 -13.13
N GLN A 260 6.62 -1.25 -14.46
CA GLN A 260 5.80 -2.12 -15.28
C GLN A 260 6.74 -2.93 -16.16
N THR A 261 7.32 -3.99 -15.59
CA THR A 261 8.16 -4.90 -16.36
C THR A 261 7.28 -5.88 -17.16
N PRO A 262 7.76 -6.44 -18.29
CA PRO A 262 7.03 -7.50 -18.98
C PRO A 262 6.76 -8.71 -18.07
N GLU A 263 7.63 -8.95 -17.08
CA GLU A 263 7.41 -9.94 -16.03
C GLU A 263 6.23 -9.60 -15.12
N ASP A 264 6.06 -8.31 -14.75
CA ASP A 264 4.93 -7.85 -13.92
C ASP A 264 3.60 -7.97 -14.67
N ILE A 265 3.59 -7.67 -15.98
CA ILE A 265 2.40 -7.83 -16.82
C ILE A 265 2.01 -9.32 -16.91
N ALA A 266 2.98 -10.21 -17.07
CA ALA A 266 2.73 -11.64 -17.07
C ALA A 266 2.18 -12.12 -15.71
N ALA A 267 2.74 -11.64 -14.60
CA ALA A 267 2.25 -11.95 -13.26
C ALA A 267 0.82 -11.43 -13.02
N PHE A 268 0.49 -10.23 -13.50
CA PHE A 268 -0.86 -9.69 -13.45
C PHE A 268 -1.87 -10.55 -14.22
N ILE A 269 -1.52 -10.98 -15.43
CA ILE A 269 -2.37 -11.86 -16.25
C ILE A 269 -2.63 -13.18 -15.52
N GLU A 270 -1.60 -13.78 -14.90
CA GLU A 270 -1.75 -15.00 -14.10
C GLU A 270 -2.64 -14.79 -12.86
N ASP A 271 -2.60 -13.61 -12.23
CA ASP A 271 -3.45 -13.27 -11.07
C ASP A 271 -4.95 -13.13 -11.44
N LEU A 272 -5.29 -13.06 -12.73
CA LEU A 272 -6.69 -13.12 -13.19
C LEU A 272 -7.26 -14.56 -13.15
N LYS A 273 -6.41 -15.58 -13.22
CA LYS A 273 -6.80 -17.00 -13.16
C LYS A 273 -7.59 -17.35 -11.87
N PRO A 274 -7.11 -17.06 -10.65
CA PRO A 274 -7.87 -17.31 -9.42
C PRO A 274 -9.13 -16.44 -9.27
N ARG A 275 -9.32 -15.43 -10.13
CA ARG A 275 -10.53 -14.60 -10.21
C ARG A 275 -11.55 -15.13 -11.22
N GLY A 276 -11.28 -16.29 -11.83
CA GLY A 276 -12.18 -16.98 -12.74
C GLY A 276 -12.14 -16.45 -14.17
N PHE A 277 -11.03 -15.85 -14.61
CA PHE A 277 -10.81 -15.50 -16.01
C PHE A 277 -9.96 -16.59 -16.68
N SER A 278 -10.40 -17.07 -17.85
CA SER A 278 -9.72 -18.12 -18.62
C SER A 278 -8.55 -17.57 -19.45
N VAL A 279 -7.52 -17.06 -18.76
CA VAL A 279 -6.28 -16.55 -19.37
C VAL A 279 -5.40 -17.63 -20.01
N GLU A 280 -5.82 -18.89 -19.97
CA GLU A 280 -5.17 -19.99 -20.70
C GLU A 280 -5.33 -19.80 -22.22
N HIS A 281 -6.51 -19.30 -22.64
CA HIS A 281 -6.77 -18.96 -24.04
C HIS A 281 -5.93 -17.75 -24.47
N SER A 282 -5.24 -17.87 -25.60
CA SER A 282 -4.44 -16.79 -26.18
C SER A 282 -5.28 -15.55 -26.48
N ILE A 283 -6.50 -15.75 -26.98
CA ILE A 283 -7.44 -14.67 -27.32
C ILE A 283 -7.79 -13.81 -26.09
N VAL A 284 -7.95 -14.42 -24.92
CA VAL A 284 -8.25 -13.69 -23.67
C VAL A 284 -7.00 -12.95 -23.18
N ARG A 285 -5.81 -13.55 -23.30
CA ARG A 285 -4.54 -12.87 -22.96
C ARG A 285 -4.30 -11.66 -23.85
N ASP A 286 -4.50 -11.80 -25.16
CA ASP A 286 -4.37 -10.72 -26.12
C ASP A 286 -5.37 -9.60 -25.81
N ALA A 287 -6.63 -9.95 -25.49
CA ALA A 287 -7.64 -8.98 -25.08
C ALA A 287 -7.28 -8.24 -23.78
N VAL A 288 -6.67 -8.93 -22.80
CA VAL A 288 -6.18 -8.30 -21.57
C VAL A 288 -5.01 -7.36 -21.88
N LEU A 289 -4.05 -7.78 -22.72
CA LEU A 289 -2.90 -6.96 -23.11
C LEU A 289 -3.34 -5.68 -23.84
N ASP A 290 -4.25 -5.81 -24.79
CA ASP A 290 -4.84 -4.67 -25.51
C ASP A 290 -5.52 -3.70 -24.54
N LEU A 291 -6.28 -4.24 -23.56
CA LEU A 291 -6.96 -3.43 -22.56
C LEU A 291 -5.97 -2.74 -21.59
N VAL A 292 -4.87 -3.41 -21.22
CA VAL A 292 -3.79 -2.81 -20.42
C VAL A 292 -3.15 -1.64 -21.17
N ALA A 293 -2.84 -1.82 -22.46
CA ALA A 293 -2.28 -0.76 -23.30
C ALA A 293 -3.24 0.44 -23.44
N GLU A 294 -4.52 0.18 -23.70
CA GLU A 294 -5.56 1.21 -23.76
C GLU A 294 -5.66 2.00 -22.44
N MET A 295 -5.69 1.29 -21.31
CA MET A 295 -5.80 1.90 -19.99
C MET A 295 -4.55 2.69 -19.59
N ALA A 296 -3.36 2.24 -20.00
CA ALA A 296 -2.12 2.96 -19.81
C ALA A 296 -2.10 4.30 -20.59
N GLU A 297 -2.54 4.29 -21.85
CA GLU A 297 -2.67 5.52 -22.66
C GLU A 297 -3.69 6.48 -22.04
N ARG A 298 -4.87 5.98 -21.66
CA ARG A 298 -5.90 6.79 -20.98
C ARG A 298 -5.36 7.43 -19.70
N ARG A 299 -4.65 6.67 -18.89
CA ARG A 299 -4.06 7.15 -17.63
C ARG A 299 -2.97 8.20 -17.86
N ALA A 300 -2.13 8.02 -18.88
CA ALA A 300 -1.14 9.03 -19.26
C ALA A 300 -1.81 10.35 -19.65
N ALA A 301 -2.88 10.30 -20.44
CA ALA A 301 -3.69 11.47 -20.80
C ALA A 301 -4.37 12.11 -19.57
N GLU A 302 -4.88 11.32 -18.63
CA GLU A 302 -5.45 11.79 -17.36
C GLU A 302 -4.40 12.56 -16.53
N GLN A 303 -3.18 12.03 -16.42
CA GLN A 303 -2.09 12.64 -15.68
C GLN A 303 -1.59 13.93 -16.34
N GLU A 304 -1.46 13.94 -17.66
CA GLU A 304 -1.11 15.14 -18.43
C GLU A 304 -2.17 16.24 -18.22
N ALA A 305 -3.45 15.89 -18.35
CA ALA A 305 -4.57 16.83 -18.20
C ALA A 305 -4.69 17.43 -16.78
N GLN A 306 -4.19 16.76 -15.74
CA GLN A 306 -4.14 17.32 -14.39
C GLN A 306 -3.14 18.48 -14.28
N SER A 307 -2.03 18.42 -15.03
CA SER A 307 -0.95 19.41 -14.99
C SER A 307 -1.21 20.63 -15.87
N LEU A 308 -2.06 20.49 -16.88
CA LEU A 308 -2.32 21.51 -17.89
C LEU A 308 -3.52 22.40 -17.53
N LEU A 309 -3.53 23.60 -18.12
CA LEU A 309 -4.70 24.47 -18.10
C LEU A 309 -5.80 23.90 -19.01
N PRO A 310 -7.10 24.18 -18.74
CA PRO A 310 -8.19 23.65 -19.54
C PRO A 310 -8.04 24.08 -21.01
N GLY A 311 -7.96 23.10 -21.92
CA GLY A 311 -7.74 23.32 -23.35
C GLY A 311 -9.00 23.75 -24.10
N SER A 312 -10.19 23.54 -23.52
CA SER A 312 -11.47 23.95 -24.13
C SER A 312 -12.46 24.56 -23.12
N TRP A 313 -13.45 25.30 -23.62
CA TRP A 313 -14.54 25.80 -22.78
C TRP A 313 -15.38 24.65 -22.18
N ARG A 314 -15.59 23.56 -22.95
CA ARG A 314 -16.28 22.35 -22.48
C ARG A 314 -15.56 21.77 -21.27
N GLU A 315 -14.25 21.60 -21.37
CA GLU A 315 -13.41 21.10 -20.30
C GLU A 315 -13.43 22.05 -19.10
N ARG A 316 -13.27 23.36 -19.29
CA ARG A 316 -13.36 24.34 -18.20
C ARG A 316 -14.70 24.28 -17.45
N GLN A 317 -15.81 24.06 -18.16
CA GLN A 317 -17.13 23.92 -17.54
C GLN A 317 -17.26 22.59 -16.79
N ALA A 318 -16.74 21.49 -17.35
CA ALA A 318 -16.73 20.19 -16.70
C ALA A 318 -15.92 20.23 -15.39
N ILE A 319 -14.79 20.94 -15.38
CA ILE A 319 -13.95 21.11 -14.18
C ILE A 319 -14.69 21.88 -13.09
N ARG A 320 -15.43 22.94 -13.44
CA ARG A 320 -16.26 23.66 -12.45
C ARG A 320 -17.33 22.77 -11.84
N ARG A 321 -18.01 21.97 -12.67
CA ARG A 321 -19.00 21.00 -12.19
C ARG A 321 -18.38 19.97 -11.27
N PHE A 322 -17.17 19.49 -11.58
CA PHE A 322 -16.44 18.60 -10.68
C PHE A 322 -16.21 19.25 -9.31
N GLU A 323 -15.72 20.50 -9.25
CA GLU A 323 -15.52 21.21 -7.98
C GLU A 323 -16.84 21.44 -7.22
N GLU A 324 -17.95 21.68 -7.92
CA GLU A 324 -19.29 21.78 -7.32
C GLU A 324 -19.76 20.45 -6.71
N GLN A 325 -19.44 19.32 -7.35
CA GLN A 325 -19.83 17.98 -6.89
C GLN A 325 -18.81 17.34 -5.93
N ARG A 326 -17.62 17.94 -5.75
CA ARG A 326 -16.49 17.33 -5.05
C ARG A 326 -16.83 16.88 -3.62
N ASN A 327 -17.55 17.70 -2.86
CA ASN A 327 -17.93 17.36 -1.49
C ASN A 327 -18.91 16.18 -1.47
N SER A 328 -19.89 16.18 -2.38
CA SER A 328 -20.84 15.07 -2.52
C SER A 328 -20.15 13.77 -2.90
N LEU A 329 -19.14 13.83 -3.78
CA LEU A 329 -18.33 12.67 -4.14
C LEU A 329 -17.55 12.14 -2.94
N LEU A 330 -16.95 13.01 -2.12
CA LEU A 330 -16.23 12.57 -0.92
C LEU A 330 -17.14 11.89 0.10
N ASP A 331 -18.34 12.43 0.33
CA ASP A 331 -19.31 11.84 1.26
C ASP A 331 -19.75 10.43 0.79
N VAL A 332 -20.02 10.28 -0.51
CA VAL A 332 -20.43 8.99 -1.10
C VAL A 332 -19.27 8.00 -1.21
N LEU A 333 -18.03 8.49 -1.35
CA LEU A 333 -16.86 7.62 -1.46
C LEU A 333 -16.66 6.76 -0.20
N GLU A 334 -16.88 7.33 0.99
CA GLU A 334 -16.78 6.56 2.24
C GLU A 334 -17.90 5.50 2.33
N GLU A 335 -19.14 5.88 1.99
CA GLU A 335 -20.29 4.97 2.01
C GLU A 335 -20.16 3.82 1.00
N THR A 336 -19.68 4.10 -0.21
CA THR A 336 -19.47 3.09 -1.27
C THR A 336 -18.38 2.09 -0.89
N LEU A 337 -17.25 2.55 -0.32
CA LEU A 337 -16.18 1.66 0.13
C LEU A 337 -16.62 0.76 1.30
N LEU A 338 -17.39 1.31 2.24
CA LEU A 338 -17.96 0.53 3.35
C LEU A 338 -18.97 -0.51 2.85
N SER A 339 -19.81 -0.15 1.89
CA SER A 339 -20.85 -1.03 1.34
C SER A 339 -20.27 -2.18 0.52
N ALA A 340 -19.19 -1.92 -0.22
CA ALA A 340 -18.55 -2.92 -1.07
C ALA A 340 -17.78 -4.00 -0.30
N ARG A 341 -17.55 -3.84 1.02
CA ARG A 341 -16.94 -4.87 1.90
C ARG A 341 -15.65 -5.49 1.35
N GLY A 342 -14.84 -4.68 0.65
CA GLY A 342 -13.56 -5.09 0.06
C GLY A 342 -13.59 -5.50 -1.42
N ASP A 343 -14.74 -5.46 -2.08
CA ASP A 343 -14.83 -5.56 -3.54
C ASP A 343 -14.50 -4.20 -4.19
N ILE A 344 -13.20 -3.95 -4.38
CA ILE A 344 -12.70 -2.69 -4.95
C ILE A 344 -13.25 -2.43 -6.37
N PRO A 345 -13.27 -3.42 -7.29
CA PRO A 345 -13.90 -3.24 -8.59
C PRO A 345 -15.36 -2.80 -8.53
N ALA A 346 -16.17 -3.45 -7.69
CA ALA A 346 -17.58 -3.07 -7.52
C ALA A 346 -17.73 -1.66 -6.95
N ALA A 347 -16.95 -1.32 -5.91
CA ALA A 347 -16.95 0.01 -5.30
C ALA A 347 -16.59 1.11 -6.32
N ARG A 348 -15.58 0.84 -7.16
CA ARG A 348 -15.14 1.79 -8.19
C ARG A 348 -16.24 2.02 -9.23
N MET A 349 -16.89 0.95 -9.69
CA MET A 349 -17.99 1.06 -10.64
C MET A 349 -19.17 1.87 -10.08
N GLU A 350 -19.52 1.62 -8.81
CA GLU A 350 -20.58 2.37 -8.12
C GLU A 350 -20.22 3.86 -7.98
N PHE A 351 -18.96 4.15 -7.62
CA PHE A 351 -18.46 5.52 -7.52
C PHE A 351 -18.45 6.24 -8.88
N GLU A 352 -18.03 5.57 -9.96
CA GLU A 352 -18.10 6.11 -11.32
C GLU A 352 -19.55 6.36 -11.78
N ASN A 353 -20.47 5.44 -11.47
CA ASN A 353 -21.89 5.60 -11.77
C ASN A 353 -22.43 6.85 -11.06
N HIS A 354 -22.11 7.03 -9.78
CA HIS A 354 -22.50 8.22 -9.03
C HIS A 354 -21.92 9.51 -9.63
N ALA A 355 -20.66 9.49 -10.07
CA ALA A 355 -20.05 10.62 -10.77
C ALA A 355 -20.78 10.96 -12.08
N ARG A 356 -21.16 9.95 -12.88
CA ARG A 356 -21.93 10.16 -14.12
C ARG A 356 -23.34 10.69 -13.85
N GLU A 357 -24.02 10.18 -12.83
CA GLU A 357 -25.33 10.66 -12.38
C GLU A 357 -25.28 12.11 -11.89
N GLY A 358 -24.18 12.51 -11.25
CA GLY A 358 -23.86 13.90 -10.88
C GLY A 358 -23.56 14.83 -12.06
N GLY A 359 -23.62 14.32 -13.30
CA GLY A 359 -23.42 15.10 -14.53
C GLY A 359 -21.95 15.34 -14.87
N LEU A 360 -21.03 14.52 -14.33
CA LEU A 360 -19.62 14.55 -14.68
C LEU A 360 -19.35 13.72 -15.94
N ASP A 361 -18.55 14.29 -16.83
CA ASP A 361 -18.17 13.69 -18.10
C ASP A 361 -16.85 12.93 -17.94
N LEU A 362 -16.95 11.63 -17.65
CA LEU A 362 -15.78 10.74 -17.50
C LEU A 362 -15.07 10.43 -18.82
N GLU A 363 -15.58 10.86 -19.98
CA GLU A 363 -14.83 10.76 -21.24
C GLU A 363 -13.70 11.79 -21.31
N LEU A 364 -13.78 12.87 -20.53
CA LEU A 364 -12.74 13.89 -20.45
C LEU A 364 -11.63 13.45 -19.48
N PRO A 365 -10.37 13.31 -19.94
CA PRO A 365 -9.26 12.89 -19.07
C PRO A 365 -9.07 13.78 -17.83
N ALA A 366 -9.31 15.10 -17.96
CA ALA A 366 -9.23 16.05 -16.85
C ALA A 366 -10.26 15.81 -15.73
N ILE A 367 -11.37 15.12 -16.01
CA ILE A 367 -12.41 14.77 -15.03
C ILE A 367 -12.23 13.33 -14.57
N SER A 368 -12.07 12.40 -15.52
CA SER A 368 -11.80 10.98 -15.25
C SER A 368 -10.63 10.83 -14.26
N GLY A 369 -9.50 11.47 -14.57
CA GLY A 369 -8.31 11.42 -13.73
C GLY A 369 -8.53 11.97 -12.32
N ARG A 370 -9.37 13.00 -12.15
CA ARG A 370 -9.67 13.57 -10.81
C ARG A 370 -10.61 12.69 -10.00
N VAL A 371 -11.62 12.10 -10.64
CA VAL A 371 -12.53 11.15 -9.99
C VAL A 371 -11.75 9.92 -9.54
N HIS A 372 -10.92 9.34 -10.41
CA HIS A 372 -10.08 8.21 -10.06
C HIS A 372 -9.04 8.56 -9.00
N ALA A 373 -8.38 9.72 -9.09
CA ALA A 373 -7.44 10.15 -8.07
C ALA A 373 -8.08 10.30 -6.68
N LEU A 374 -9.34 10.76 -6.58
CA LEU A 374 -10.05 10.81 -5.29
C LEU A 374 -10.27 9.40 -4.73
N PHE A 375 -10.73 8.47 -5.55
CA PHE A 375 -10.97 7.09 -5.16
C PHE A 375 -9.67 6.38 -4.74
N ASP A 376 -8.62 6.49 -5.55
CA ASP A 376 -7.33 5.85 -5.32
C ASP A 376 -6.63 6.43 -4.08
N LEU A 377 -6.74 7.75 -3.85
CA LEU A 377 -6.22 8.38 -2.65
C LEU A 377 -6.92 7.83 -1.40
N GLN A 378 -8.24 7.66 -1.43
CA GLN A 378 -8.98 7.13 -0.28
C GLN A 378 -8.62 5.67 0.01
N ILE A 379 -8.44 4.84 -1.03
CA ILE A 379 -7.94 3.48 -0.86
C ILE A 379 -6.56 3.50 -0.21
N SER A 380 -5.65 4.31 -0.74
CA SER A 380 -4.29 4.43 -0.20
C SER A 380 -4.30 4.93 1.26
N LEU A 381 -5.16 5.89 1.61
CA LEU A 381 -5.33 6.38 2.97
C LEU A 381 -5.87 5.27 3.89
N ASN A 382 -6.90 4.54 3.47
CA ASN A 382 -7.44 3.42 4.23
C ASN A 382 -6.36 2.34 4.45
N GLU A 383 -5.59 2.00 3.42
CA GLU A 383 -4.45 1.07 3.55
C GLU A 383 -3.38 1.58 4.51
N MET A 384 -3.05 2.88 4.45
CA MET A 384 -2.11 3.49 5.39
C MET A 384 -2.65 3.44 6.82
N GLU A 385 -3.93 3.75 7.04
CA GLU A 385 -4.59 3.65 8.34
C GLU A 385 -4.56 2.22 8.88
N MET A 386 -4.85 1.23 8.03
CA MET A 386 -4.71 -0.18 8.36
C MET A 386 -3.28 -0.53 8.76
N ASN A 387 -2.27 0.01 8.06
CA ASN A 387 -0.87 -0.19 8.41
C ASN A 387 -0.46 0.43 9.77
N VAL A 388 -1.24 1.39 10.30
CA VAL A 388 -1.01 1.95 11.64
C VAL A 388 -1.47 0.99 12.74
N ASP A 389 -2.51 0.17 12.49
CA ASP A 389 -2.99 -0.85 13.42
C ASP A 389 -2.94 -2.27 12.81
N PRO A 390 -1.89 -3.07 13.12
CA PRO A 390 -1.73 -4.42 12.56
C PRO A 390 -2.88 -5.37 12.95
N VAL A 391 -3.61 -5.10 14.03
CA VAL A 391 -4.77 -5.91 14.43
C VAL A 391 -5.97 -5.58 13.55
N ALA A 392 -6.20 -4.30 13.26
CA ALA A 392 -7.24 -3.88 12.33
C ALA A 392 -6.98 -4.39 10.91
N ALA A 393 -5.73 -4.26 10.42
CA ALA A 393 -5.34 -4.77 9.10
C ALA A 393 -5.60 -6.28 8.93
N ARG A 394 -5.20 -7.06 9.94
CA ARG A 394 -5.42 -8.51 9.98
C ARG A 394 -6.91 -8.86 9.93
N ARG A 395 -7.73 -8.15 10.72
CA ARG A 395 -9.18 -8.41 10.80
C ARG A 395 -9.88 -8.04 9.50
N ASP A 396 -9.54 -6.90 8.91
CA ASP A 396 -10.11 -6.47 7.64
C ASP A 396 -9.80 -7.44 6.50
N ARG A 397 -8.54 -7.89 6.38
CA ARG A 397 -8.16 -8.92 5.41
C ARG A 397 -9.00 -10.20 5.56
N ALA A 398 -9.26 -10.63 6.80
CA ALA A 398 -10.14 -11.76 7.06
C ALA A 398 -11.60 -11.48 6.69
N ILE A 399 -12.11 -10.29 6.99
CA ILE A 399 -13.47 -9.84 6.63
C ILE A 399 -13.66 -9.84 5.11
N ARG A 400 -12.69 -9.32 4.34
CA ARG A 400 -12.74 -9.33 2.86
C ARG A 400 -12.88 -10.74 2.29
N LEU A 401 -12.22 -11.72 2.89
CA LEU A 401 -12.34 -13.13 2.48
C LEU A 401 -13.65 -13.78 2.94
N LEU A 402 -14.15 -13.42 4.12
CA LEU A 402 -15.45 -13.87 4.61
C LEU A 402 -16.60 -13.36 3.73
N LEU A 403 -16.50 -12.10 3.30
CA LEU A 403 -17.59 -11.39 2.64
C LEU A 403 -17.48 -11.33 1.12
N ARG A 404 -16.48 -11.98 0.54
CA ARG A 404 -16.28 -12.01 -0.91
C ARG A 404 -17.54 -12.56 -1.61
N ARG A 405 -18.13 -11.71 -2.46
CA ARG A 405 -19.36 -11.97 -3.24
C ARG A 405 -20.50 -12.50 -2.38
N VAL A 406 -20.73 -11.88 -1.22
CA VAL A 406 -21.84 -12.27 -0.33
C VAL A 406 -23.22 -12.04 -0.95
N ASP A 407 -23.32 -11.23 -2.00
CA ASP A 407 -24.59 -10.99 -2.68
C ASP A 407 -25.08 -12.18 -3.51
N GLU A 408 -24.20 -13.11 -3.86
CA GLU A 408 -24.50 -14.30 -4.68
C GLU A 408 -24.90 -15.54 -3.87
N ILE A 409 -24.81 -15.49 -2.53
CA ILE A 409 -25.05 -16.63 -1.64
C ILE A 409 -26.44 -16.60 -0.98
N ASP A 410 -26.84 -17.76 -0.44
CA ASP A 410 -28.12 -17.91 0.25
C ASP A 410 -28.26 -16.96 1.45
N ALA A 411 -29.50 -16.54 1.72
CA ALA A 411 -29.81 -15.59 2.78
C ALA A 411 -29.42 -16.10 4.17
N THR A 412 -29.46 -17.43 4.40
CA THR A 412 -29.05 -18.02 5.68
C THR A 412 -27.53 -18.00 5.87
N ALA A 413 -26.77 -18.26 4.81
CA ALA A 413 -25.32 -18.17 4.78
C ALA A 413 -24.86 -16.72 4.94
N ARG A 414 -25.50 -15.78 4.23
CA ARG A 414 -25.26 -14.34 4.34
C ARG A 414 -25.41 -13.84 5.76
N ALA A 415 -26.55 -14.10 6.40
CA ALA A 415 -26.79 -13.68 7.77
C ALA A 415 -25.79 -14.29 8.78
N THR A 416 -25.26 -15.48 8.49
CA THR A 416 -24.24 -16.12 9.31
C THR A 416 -22.89 -15.43 9.16
N LEU A 417 -22.48 -15.10 7.93
CA LEU A 417 -21.23 -14.41 7.64
C LEU A 417 -21.23 -12.95 8.14
N GLU A 418 -22.32 -12.21 7.96
CA GLU A 418 -22.48 -10.85 8.51
C GLU A 418 -22.39 -10.84 10.04
N ARG A 419 -22.96 -11.86 10.69
CA ARG A 419 -22.82 -11.98 12.15
C ARG A 419 -21.37 -12.29 12.55
N MET A 420 -20.63 -13.07 11.75
CA MET A 420 -19.21 -13.37 12.00
C MET A 420 -18.33 -12.14 11.81
N GLU A 421 -18.62 -11.30 10.82
CA GLU A 421 -18.00 -9.98 10.62
C GLU A 421 -18.16 -9.10 11.87
N MET A 422 -19.39 -8.94 12.38
CA MET A 422 -19.66 -8.17 13.60
C MET A 422 -18.91 -8.73 14.83
N GLN A 423 -18.52 -10.00 14.80
CA GLN A 423 -17.82 -10.68 15.90
C GLN A 423 -16.44 -11.20 15.48
N ILE A 424 -15.75 -10.48 14.60
CA ILE A 424 -14.45 -10.91 14.05
C ILE A 424 -13.41 -11.18 15.14
N GLU A 425 -13.41 -10.42 16.24
CA GLU A 425 -12.51 -10.63 17.37
C GLU A 425 -12.73 -12.00 18.05
N SER A 426 -13.98 -12.46 18.09
CA SER A 426 -14.32 -13.76 18.67
C SER A 426 -13.83 -14.88 17.77
N LEU A 427 -13.96 -14.72 16.45
CA LEU A 427 -13.45 -15.67 15.48
C LEU A 427 -11.92 -15.75 15.55
N GLU A 428 -11.24 -14.61 15.57
CA GLU A 428 -9.79 -14.50 15.71
C GLU A 428 -9.25 -15.23 16.95
N ARG A 429 -9.87 -15.03 18.12
CA ARG A 429 -9.50 -15.75 19.35
C ARG A 429 -9.67 -17.26 19.23
N ILE A 430 -10.70 -17.71 18.51
CA ILE A 430 -10.96 -19.14 18.27
C ILE A 430 -9.86 -19.72 17.37
N VAL A 431 -9.56 -19.03 16.26
CA VAL A 431 -8.49 -19.42 15.33
C VAL A 431 -7.15 -19.50 16.07
N GLU A 432 -6.80 -18.46 16.83
CA GLU A 432 -5.58 -18.43 17.64
C GLU A 432 -5.53 -19.61 18.62
N THR A 433 -6.64 -19.90 19.32
CA THR A 433 -6.70 -21.00 20.30
C THR A 433 -6.54 -22.37 19.65
N VAL A 434 -7.16 -22.58 18.48
CA VAL A 434 -7.08 -23.84 17.74
C VAL A 434 -5.66 -24.08 17.25
N ILE A 435 -5.02 -23.05 16.68
CA ILE A 435 -3.69 -23.15 16.09
C ILE A 435 -2.60 -23.27 17.16
N ARG A 436 -2.68 -22.46 18.22
CA ARG A 436 -1.71 -22.50 19.33
C ARG A 436 -1.72 -23.83 20.06
N ARG A 437 -2.86 -24.52 20.10
CA ARG A 437 -2.99 -25.84 20.72
C ARG A 437 -2.33 -26.95 19.91
N ASN A 438 -2.17 -26.76 18.60
CA ASN A 438 -1.69 -27.77 17.66
C ASN A 438 -0.33 -27.39 17.01
N ASP A 439 0.55 -26.74 17.79
CA ASP A 439 1.92 -26.38 17.39
C ASP A 439 2.02 -25.54 16.09
N GLY A 440 1.04 -24.68 15.82
CA GLY A 440 1.09 -23.77 14.66
C GLY A 440 0.68 -24.40 13.33
N ARG A 441 0.18 -25.64 13.31
CA ARG A 441 -0.30 -26.28 12.08
C ARG A 441 -1.74 -25.87 11.78
N PHE A 442 -2.05 -25.61 10.50
CA PHE A 442 -3.41 -25.31 10.04
C PHE A 442 -3.78 -26.23 8.86
N THR A 443 -4.08 -27.49 9.17
CA THR A 443 -4.43 -28.53 8.19
C THR A 443 -5.93 -28.87 8.25
N SER A 444 -6.38 -29.82 7.42
CA SER A 444 -7.76 -30.31 7.40
C SER A 444 -8.30 -30.76 8.77
N LEU A 445 -7.42 -31.22 9.68
CA LEU A 445 -7.78 -31.58 11.05
C LEU A 445 -8.15 -30.34 11.86
N GLU A 446 -7.31 -29.30 11.83
CA GLU A 446 -7.56 -28.03 12.52
C GLU A 446 -8.76 -27.29 11.95
N HIS A 447 -8.94 -27.32 10.63
CA HIS A 447 -10.15 -26.82 9.98
C HIS A 447 -11.38 -27.48 10.60
N SER A 448 -11.40 -28.81 10.69
CA SER A 448 -12.51 -29.57 11.25
C SER A 448 -12.76 -29.27 12.74
N LEU A 449 -11.70 -29.06 13.54
CA LEU A 449 -11.82 -28.70 14.96
C LEU A 449 -12.41 -27.30 15.15
N MET A 450 -11.97 -26.34 14.34
CA MET A 450 -12.49 -24.98 14.33
C MET A 450 -13.97 -24.96 13.99
N ILE A 451 -14.39 -25.65 12.92
CA ILE A 451 -15.80 -25.74 12.52
C ILE A 451 -16.66 -26.32 13.66
N ARG A 452 -16.25 -27.44 14.26
CA ARG A 452 -16.99 -28.02 15.40
C ARG A 452 -17.09 -27.08 16.61
N PHE A 453 -16.04 -26.29 16.87
CA PHE A 453 -16.05 -25.34 17.97
C PHE A 453 -17.03 -24.19 17.71
N LEU A 454 -17.11 -23.72 16.47
CA LEU A 454 -18.05 -22.68 16.05
C LEU A 454 -19.49 -23.19 16.05
N GLU A 455 -19.74 -24.41 15.58
CA GLU A 455 -21.06 -25.07 15.68
C GLU A 455 -21.54 -25.15 17.13
N ARG A 456 -20.66 -25.56 18.06
CA ARG A 456 -20.99 -25.64 19.49
C ARG A 456 -21.35 -24.28 20.10
N ARG A 457 -20.86 -23.19 19.51
CA ARG A 457 -21.14 -21.81 19.93
C ARG A 457 -22.39 -21.23 19.23
N GLY A 458 -23.07 -22.01 18.39
CA GLY A 458 -24.32 -21.65 17.74
C GLY A 458 -24.15 -21.02 16.34
N TRP A 459 -22.97 -21.17 15.73
CA TRP A 459 -22.73 -20.72 14.36
C TRP A 459 -22.97 -21.84 13.37
N ASP A 460 -23.61 -21.56 12.24
CA ASP A 460 -23.76 -22.53 11.15
C ASP A 460 -22.49 -22.57 10.27
N ALA A 461 -21.36 -22.94 10.90
CA ALA A 461 -20.04 -22.89 10.28
C ALA A 461 -19.81 -24.00 9.23
N ASN A 462 -20.62 -25.06 9.25
CA ASN A 462 -20.50 -26.19 8.33
C ASN A 462 -21.43 -26.07 7.10
N HIS A 463 -22.16 -24.96 6.97
CA HIS A 463 -22.90 -24.65 5.75
C HIS A 463 -21.96 -24.64 4.53
N PRO A 464 -22.33 -25.26 3.39
CA PRO A 464 -21.45 -25.46 2.24
C PRO A 464 -20.88 -24.16 1.67
N GLU A 465 -21.61 -23.05 1.76
CA GLU A 465 -21.17 -21.73 1.29
C GLU A 465 -20.36 -20.94 2.34
N VAL A 466 -20.53 -21.24 3.63
CA VAL A 466 -19.86 -20.55 4.74
C VAL A 466 -18.50 -21.18 5.02
N ARG A 467 -18.45 -22.52 5.03
CA ARG A 467 -17.26 -23.29 5.42
C ARG A 467 -16.00 -22.94 4.61
N PRO A 468 -16.03 -22.83 3.26
CA PRO A 468 -14.83 -22.50 2.49
C PRO A 468 -14.33 -21.08 2.77
N ARG A 469 -15.25 -20.11 2.91
CA ARG A 469 -14.96 -18.71 3.24
C ARG A 469 -14.36 -18.57 4.63
N LEU A 470 -14.94 -19.27 5.58
CA LEU A 470 -14.48 -19.31 6.96
C LEU A 470 -13.07 -19.92 7.09
N ILE A 471 -12.78 -20.99 6.33
CA ILE A 471 -11.43 -21.59 6.31
C ILE A 471 -10.42 -20.64 5.68
N ALA A 472 -10.75 -19.99 4.55
CA ALA A 472 -9.87 -19.02 3.91
C ALA A 472 -9.57 -17.81 4.81
N ALA A 473 -10.61 -17.26 5.46
CA ALA A 473 -10.46 -16.15 6.41
C ALA A 473 -9.65 -16.54 7.65
N ALA A 474 -9.88 -17.73 8.21
CA ALA A 474 -9.08 -18.25 9.32
C ALA A 474 -7.61 -18.48 8.91
N GLY A 475 -7.37 -18.91 7.67
CA GLY A 475 -6.03 -18.98 7.07
C GLY A 475 -5.35 -17.62 7.01
N ALA A 476 -6.05 -16.58 6.54
CA ALA A 476 -5.51 -15.21 6.55
C ALA A 476 -5.15 -14.74 7.97
N LEU A 477 -6.04 -14.95 8.94
CA LEU A 477 -5.77 -14.62 10.35
C LEU A 477 -4.53 -15.35 10.86
N ALA A 478 -4.35 -16.62 10.51
CA ALA A 478 -3.22 -17.43 10.92
C ALA A 478 -1.89 -16.98 10.34
N VAL A 479 -1.87 -16.58 9.06
CA VAL A 479 -0.71 -16.00 8.37
C VAL A 479 -0.30 -14.70 9.05
N GLU A 480 -1.25 -13.79 9.24
CA GLU A 480 -1.00 -12.46 9.84
C GLU A 480 -0.59 -12.54 11.31
N MET A 481 -1.00 -13.59 12.03
CA MET A 481 -0.51 -13.89 13.38
C MET A 481 0.89 -14.53 13.40
N GLY A 482 1.43 -14.92 12.25
CA GLY A 482 2.75 -15.55 12.11
C GLY A 482 2.78 -17.04 12.46
N TYR A 483 1.64 -17.72 12.45
CA TYR A 483 1.59 -19.16 12.74
C TYR A 483 1.83 -20.04 11.51
N ILE A 484 1.39 -19.60 10.33
CA ILE A 484 1.55 -20.31 9.05
C ILE A 484 2.17 -19.40 7.99
N SER A 485 2.76 -19.98 6.94
CA SER A 485 3.29 -19.23 5.81
C SER A 485 2.18 -18.89 4.80
N GLU A 486 2.36 -17.85 3.98
CA GLU A 486 1.40 -17.48 2.92
C GLU A 486 1.15 -18.62 1.92
N ASN A 487 2.15 -19.45 1.65
CA ASN A 487 2.02 -20.60 0.75
C ASN A 487 1.12 -21.72 1.29
N ASP A 488 0.97 -21.79 2.62
CA ASP A 488 0.13 -22.78 3.29
C ASP A 488 -1.30 -22.27 3.52
N MET A 489 -1.61 -21.05 3.04
CA MET A 489 -2.92 -20.45 3.23
C MET A 489 -3.98 -21.16 2.38
N PRO A 490 -5.06 -21.67 2.99
CA PRO A 490 -6.17 -22.24 2.22
C PRO A 490 -6.86 -21.15 1.41
N THR A 491 -6.95 -21.36 0.11
CA THR A 491 -7.65 -20.47 -0.81
C THR A 491 -9.14 -20.80 -0.87
N LEU A 492 -9.95 -19.81 -1.21
CA LEU A 492 -11.35 -20.04 -1.56
C LEU A 492 -11.39 -20.98 -2.77
N PRO A 493 -12.26 -22.01 -2.77
CA PRO A 493 -12.56 -22.71 -4.00
C PRO A 493 -13.22 -21.70 -4.95
N GLY A 494 -12.43 -21.13 -5.86
CA GLY A 494 -12.97 -20.77 -7.17
C GLY A 494 -13.60 -22.04 -7.75
N GLN A 495 -14.71 -21.91 -8.47
CA GLN A 495 -15.41 -23.02 -9.09
C GLN A 495 -14.38 -24.03 -9.65
N ILE A 496 -14.44 -25.24 -9.07
CA ILE A 496 -13.59 -26.40 -9.30
C ILE A 496 -12.84 -26.33 -10.64
N ALA A 497 -11.60 -25.84 -10.62
CA ALA A 497 -10.63 -26.19 -11.65
C ALA A 497 -10.24 -27.64 -11.36
N LEU A 498 -10.90 -28.57 -12.04
CA LEU A 498 -10.56 -29.99 -11.99
C LEU A 498 -9.19 -30.15 -12.66
N ASP A 499 -8.16 -30.39 -11.86
CA ASP A 499 -6.85 -30.79 -12.33
C ASP A 499 -6.98 -32.19 -12.99
N PRO A 500 -6.82 -32.30 -14.32
CA PRO A 500 -7.08 -33.54 -15.06
C PRO A 500 -6.18 -34.68 -14.61
N GLU A 501 -4.96 -34.38 -14.15
CA GLU A 501 -4.03 -35.39 -13.63
C GLU A 501 -4.55 -36.04 -12.34
N ARG A 502 -5.19 -35.26 -11.46
CA ARG A 502 -5.75 -35.80 -10.21
C ARG A 502 -6.95 -36.70 -10.45
N VAL A 503 -7.77 -36.39 -11.45
CA VAL A 503 -8.93 -37.21 -11.82
C VAL A 503 -8.49 -38.55 -12.40
N THR A 504 -7.45 -38.56 -13.24
CA THR A 504 -6.85 -39.80 -13.78
C THR A 504 -6.31 -40.71 -12.69
N ASN A 505 -5.62 -40.16 -11.69
CA ASN A 505 -5.14 -40.92 -10.52
C ASN A 505 -6.31 -41.56 -9.71
N VAL A 506 -7.46 -40.88 -9.61
CA VAL A 506 -8.65 -41.42 -8.96
C VAL A 506 -9.25 -42.58 -9.78
N VAL A 507 -9.25 -42.49 -11.11
CA VAL A 507 -9.72 -43.57 -11.99
C VAL A 507 -8.80 -44.79 -11.92
N GLU A 508 -7.48 -44.60 -11.88
CA GLU A 508 -6.51 -45.69 -11.71
C GLU A 508 -6.71 -46.43 -10.38
N THR A 509 -6.80 -45.69 -9.27
CA THR A 509 -7.03 -46.30 -7.95
C THR A 509 -8.37 -47.05 -7.87
N LEU A 510 -9.43 -46.54 -8.52
CA LEU A 510 -10.71 -47.25 -8.60
C LEU A 510 -10.64 -48.52 -9.47
N ASN A 511 -9.86 -48.50 -10.55
CA ASN A 511 -9.60 -49.69 -11.36
C ASN A 511 -8.73 -50.73 -10.63
N GLU A 512 -7.72 -50.31 -9.87
CA GLU A 512 -6.93 -51.20 -8.99
C GLU A 512 -7.83 -51.87 -7.93
N VAL A 513 -8.77 -51.13 -7.36
CA VAL A 513 -9.76 -51.70 -6.43
C VAL A 513 -10.63 -52.73 -7.15
N LEU A 514 -11.12 -52.45 -8.37
CA LEU A 514 -11.88 -53.43 -9.17
C LEU A 514 -11.07 -54.70 -9.49
N GLU A 515 -9.79 -54.56 -9.81
CA GLU A 515 -8.88 -55.68 -10.05
C GLU A 515 -8.61 -56.51 -8.79
N SER A 516 -8.54 -55.86 -7.62
CA SER A 516 -8.43 -56.54 -6.33
C SER A 516 -9.63 -57.45 -6.03
N PHE A 517 -10.81 -57.15 -6.61
CA PHE A 517 -12.01 -57.99 -6.57
C PHE A 517 -12.10 -59.02 -7.72
N GLY A 518 -11.04 -59.16 -8.54
CA GLY A 518 -10.92 -60.22 -9.55
C GLY A 518 -11.73 -59.97 -10.84
N ARG A 519 -12.14 -58.73 -11.12
CA ARG A 519 -12.76 -58.35 -12.39
C ARG A 519 -11.82 -57.50 -13.24
N LYS A 520 -12.04 -57.54 -14.56
CA LYS A 520 -11.29 -56.73 -15.53
C LYS A 520 -11.65 -55.24 -15.38
N PRO A 521 -10.67 -54.34 -15.57
CA PRO A 521 -10.90 -52.89 -15.51
C PRO A 521 -11.94 -52.45 -16.54
N ALA A 522 -12.59 -51.31 -16.30
CA ALA A 522 -13.65 -50.83 -17.18
C ALA A 522 -13.16 -50.37 -18.55
N ARG A 523 -11.88 -49.95 -18.62
CA ARG A 523 -11.08 -49.65 -19.82
C ARG A 523 -9.64 -50.13 -19.61
N THR A 524 -8.92 -50.49 -20.67
CA THR A 524 -7.50 -50.91 -20.59
C THR A 524 -6.57 -49.69 -20.53
N VAL A 525 -5.34 -49.85 -20.01
CA VAL A 525 -4.32 -48.78 -19.96
C VAL A 525 -4.10 -48.15 -21.37
N GLU A 526 -4.17 -48.99 -22.41
CA GLU A 526 -4.09 -48.56 -23.81
C GLU A 526 -5.26 -47.63 -24.25
N GLU A 527 -6.45 -47.77 -23.66
CA GLU A 527 -7.59 -46.88 -23.93
C GLU A 527 -7.55 -45.58 -23.09
N LEU A 528 -6.72 -45.53 -22.03
CA LEU A 528 -6.45 -44.32 -21.24
C LEU A 528 -5.33 -43.49 -21.88
N ASP A 529 -4.31 -44.15 -22.43
CA ASP A 529 -3.25 -43.51 -23.22
C ASP A 529 -3.83 -42.90 -24.52
N GLU A 530 -4.76 -43.59 -25.20
CA GLU A 530 -5.50 -43.02 -26.35
C GLU A 530 -6.38 -41.81 -25.99
N ILE A 531 -6.74 -41.61 -24.71
CA ILE A 531 -7.47 -40.42 -24.22
C ILE A 531 -6.53 -39.24 -23.99
N GLN A 532 -5.25 -39.49 -23.71
CA GLN A 532 -4.21 -38.46 -23.56
C GLN A 532 -3.59 -38.03 -24.89
N ASP A 533 -3.55 -38.92 -25.89
CA ASP A 533 -2.90 -38.68 -27.20
C ASP A 533 -3.83 -38.08 -28.29
N ASP A 534 -5.09 -37.74 -27.96
CA ASP A 534 -6.02 -37.06 -28.89
C ASP A 534 -5.62 -35.58 -29.04
N GLU A 535 -4.73 -35.28 -29.99
CA GLU A 535 -4.12 -33.95 -30.28
C GLU A 535 -5.13 -32.79 -30.53
N GLY A 536 -6.45 -33.03 -30.45
CA GLY A 536 -7.51 -32.05 -30.65
C GLY A 536 -8.61 -31.99 -29.60
N ALA A 537 -8.49 -32.70 -28.46
CA ALA A 537 -9.47 -32.65 -27.38
C ALA A 537 -9.03 -31.69 -26.26
N ASP A 538 -9.88 -30.73 -25.87
CA ASP A 538 -9.58 -29.78 -24.78
C ASP A 538 -9.44 -30.53 -23.43
N GLU A 539 -8.64 -29.99 -22.50
CA GLU A 539 -8.48 -30.54 -21.14
C GLU A 539 -9.83 -30.73 -20.42
N ALA A 540 -10.81 -29.87 -20.69
CA ALA A 540 -12.16 -29.99 -20.16
C ALA A 540 -12.96 -31.17 -20.77
N GLU A 541 -12.72 -31.51 -22.03
CA GLU A 541 -13.30 -32.69 -22.67
C GLU A 541 -12.61 -33.97 -22.19
N ILE A 542 -11.30 -33.93 -22.01
CA ILE A 542 -10.53 -35.01 -21.37
C ILE A 542 -11.03 -35.22 -19.94
N ALA A 543 -11.18 -34.15 -19.14
CA ALA A 543 -11.71 -34.21 -17.78
C ALA A 543 -13.16 -34.71 -17.72
N ARG A 544 -14.01 -34.35 -18.68
CA ARG A 544 -15.37 -34.90 -18.79
C ARG A 544 -15.35 -36.38 -19.15
N ARG A 545 -14.54 -36.79 -20.12
CA ARG A 545 -14.40 -38.20 -20.54
C ARG A 545 -13.79 -39.07 -19.42
N THR A 546 -12.89 -38.52 -18.59
CA THR A 546 -12.33 -39.21 -17.42
C THR A 546 -13.31 -39.23 -16.25
N LEU A 547 -14.12 -38.20 -16.05
CA LEU A 547 -15.23 -38.21 -15.09
C LEU A 547 -16.33 -39.21 -15.47
N ASP A 548 -16.73 -39.25 -16.74
CA ASP A 548 -17.68 -40.25 -17.26
C ASP A 548 -17.13 -41.68 -17.06
N ALA A 549 -15.81 -41.85 -17.19
CA ALA A 549 -15.14 -43.12 -16.89
C ALA A 549 -15.13 -43.45 -15.39
N ALA A 550 -14.90 -42.46 -14.53
CA ALA A 550 -14.99 -42.61 -13.08
C ALA A 550 -16.42 -42.98 -12.64
N ASP A 551 -17.44 -42.32 -13.19
CA ASP A 551 -18.85 -42.59 -12.94
C ASP A 551 -19.24 -43.99 -13.42
N ALA A 552 -18.75 -44.44 -14.58
CA ALA A 552 -18.98 -45.81 -15.06
C ALA A 552 -18.35 -46.89 -14.15
N VAL A 553 -17.20 -46.59 -13.55
CA VAL A 553 -16.55 -47.46 -12.56
C VAL A 553 -17.32 -47.46 -11.23
N LEU A 554 -17.76 -46.29 -10.76
CA LEU A 554 -18.57 -46.15 -9.55
C LEU A 554 -19.93 -46.84 -9.69
N ASP A 555 -20.60 -46.73 -10.84
CA ASP A 555 -21.85 -47.43 -11.14
C ASP A 555 -21.68 -48.96 -11.11
N ARG A 556 -20.53 -49.47 -11.55
CA ARG A 556 -20.21 -50.91 -11.44
C ARG A 556 -19.97 -51.32 -9.99
N LEU A 557 -19.29 -50.48 -9.20
CA LEU A 557 -19.06 -50.73 -7.78
C LEU A 557 -20.36 -50.63 -6.95
N GLN A 558 -21.27 -49.71 -7.26
CA GLN A 558 -22.58 -49.62 -6.62
C GLN A 558 -23.44 -50.86 -6.93
N LYS A 559 -23.46 -51.32 -8.19
CA LYS A 559 -24.12 -52.58 -8.55
C LYS A 559 -23.52 -53.79 -7.80
N MET A 560 -22.22 -53.78 -7.48
CA MET A 560 -21.60 -54.82 -6.64
C MET A 560 -22.13 -54.81 -5.19
N THR A 561 -22.37 -53.64 -4.62
CA THR A 561 -22.95 -53.52 -3.26
C THR A 561 -24.41 -53.97 -3.19
N GLU A 562 -25.13 -53.88 -4.30
CA GLU A 562 -26.52 -54.33 -4.41
C GLU A 562 -26.64 -55.84 -4.73
N GLU A 563 -25.72 -56.41 -5.51
CA GLU A 563 -25.69 -57.86 -5.83
C GLU A 563 -25.07 -58.74 -4.71
N GLY A 564 -24.37 -58.12 -3.76
CA GLY A 564 -23.75 -58.78 -2.59
C GLY A 564 -24.58 -58.78 -1.30
N ALA A 565 -25.84 -58.30 -1.35
CA ALA A 565 -26.79 -58.27 -0.24
C ALA A 565 -27.82 -59.41 -0.29
#